data_AF-A0A7Y3TLY7-F1
#
_entry.id   AF-A0A7Y3TLY7-F1
#
_cell.length_a   1.000
_cell.length_b   1.000
_cell.length_c   1.000
_cell.angle_alpha   90.00
_cell.angle_beta   90.00
_cell.angle_gamma   90.00
#
_symmetry.space_group_name_H-M   'P 1'
#
loop_
_entity.id
_entity.type
_entity.pdbx_description
1 polymer ?
#
loop_
_entity_poly.entity_id
_entity_poly.type
_entity_poly.pdbx_seq_one_letter_code
_entity_poly.pdbx_strand_id
1 'polypeptide(L)'
;MTSAPYLSIVAAARNDNHGGNMLRRMQIFINGVITQARRYQVPIELIIVEWNPPTDNLRLSEALSWEIGDSPCVVRVIEVPNELHHQLRHSASLPLFQMIAKNVGIRRATGEFVLATNIDLLFSDALFEFLASRQLQPGKSYRVDRYDVASEVPLESSIEEQFVYCDRSIIRINHKDGIEEKLVEIPEIEQVPQDAISVPLNQKWYEKMPESTTLKLAKVRQIYKQLLPTSVRDTILNFLPKDFQLWLVERELLTAQPLPIPPEPAADIITLPPTQPLPYAKLHTNTSGDFTLLSKADWFAIRGYAEWEMYSFHLDSILLYTAHYAGIEEEILNNDMRAYHIEHSSGWTPEAERSQVLDNRLSSLGIPKLTMEQLDAIARLMEQLGKPILFNDENWGLNQHTLSETVIAPTMVQH
;
A
#
# COMPACT_ATOMS: atom_id res chain seq x y z
N MET A 1 25.74 24.21 -3.53
CA MET A 1 24.74 23.39 -4.23
C MET A 1 24.71 22.07 -3.51
N THR A 2 23.64 21.75 -2.80
CA THR A 2 23.45 20.41 -2.22
C THR A 2 23.35 19.44 -3.40
N SER A 3 24.16 18.38 -3.41
CA SER A 3 24.05 17.31 -4.40
C SER A 3 22.65 16.69 -4.33
N ALA A 4 22.11 16.24 -5.46
CA ALA A 4 20.82 15.55 -5.48
C ALA A 4 20.83 14.37 -4.48
N PRO A 5 19.72 14.12 -3.75
CA PRO A 5 19.65 13.03 -2.80
C PRO A 5 19.81 11.69 -3.54
N TYR A 6 20.43 10.72 -2.87
CA TYR A 6 20.53 9.37 -3.43
C TYR A 6 19.19 8.65 -3.32
N LEU A 7 18.53 8.80 -2.16
CA LEU A 7 17.28 8.15 -1.83
C LEU A 7 16.24 9.16 -1.38
N SER A 8 15.04 9.08 -1.94
CA SER A 8 13.84 9.70 -1.36
C SER A 8 13.05 8.65 -0.58
N ILE A 9 12.76 8.91 0.70
CA ILE A 9 11.88 8.09 1.51
C ILE A 9 10.53 8.81 1.59
N VAL A 10 9.45 8.17 1.13
CA VAL A 10 8.11 8.76 1.04
C VAL A 10 7.16 8.03 1.97
N ALA A 11 6.51 8.78 2.85
CA ALA A 11 5.45 8.27 3.71
C ALA A 11 4.21 9.18 3.67
N ALA A 12 3.03 8.57 3.75
CA ALA A 12 1.76 9.28 3.83
C ALA A 12 1.27 9.28 5.29
N ALA A 13 0.79 10.44 5.75
CA ALA A 13 0.30 10.61 7.10
C ALA A 13 -0.88 11.57 7.17
N ARG A 14 -1.61 11.51 8.27
CA ARG A 14 -2.66 12.46 8.63
C ARG A 14 -2.60 12.61 10.13
N ASN A 15 -2.48 13.83 10.67
CA ASN A 15 -2.38 14.04 12.10
C ASN A 15 -3.72 13.82 12.84
N ASP A 16 -4.24 12.58 12.89
CA ASP A 16 -5.53 12.24 13.52
C ASP A 16 -5.42 11.14 14.59
N ASN A 17 -4.20 10.82 15.00
CA ASN A 17 -3.88 9.78 15.98
C ASN A 17 -4.33 8.36 15.56
N HIS A 18 -4.31 8.06 14.26
CA HIS A 18 -4.61 6.72 13.75
C HIS A 18 -3.78 5.63 14.46
N GLY A 19 -4.46 4.60 14.96
CA GLY A 19 -3.83 3.49 15.70
C GLY A 19 -3.39 3.82 17.12
N GLY A 20 -3.73 5.00 17.65
CA GLY A 20 -3.29 5.50 18.96
C GLY A 20 -1.80 5.85 18.97
N ASN A 21 -1.32 6.75 19.83
CA ASN A 21 0.10 7.13 19.92
C ASN A 21 0.82 7.40 18.58
N MET A 22 0.11 7.89 17.56
CA MET A 22 0.62 7.96 16.20
C MET A 22 1.83 8.89 16.07
N LEU A 23 1.77 10.07 16.69
CA LEU A 23 2.89 11.02 16.70
C LEU A 23 4.14 10.42 17.35
N ARG A 24 3.98 9.60 18.39
CA ARG A 24 5.10 8.89 19.03
C ARG A 24 5.76 7.90 18.07
N ARG A 25 4.99 7.05 17.39
CA ARG A 25 5.54 6.10 16.40
C ARG A 25 6.21 6.83 15.23
N MET A 26 5.56 7.89 14.74
CA MET A 26 6.10 8.71 13.66
C MET A 26 7.40 9.41 14.05
N GLN A 27 7.50 9.91 15.30
CA GLN A 27 8.72 10.50 15.82
C GLN A 27 9.86 9.47 15.90
N ILE A 28 9.58 8.23 16.31
CA ILE A 28 10.57 7.14 16.31
C ILE A 28 11.08 6.86 14.88
N PHE A 29 10.16 6.73 13.91
CA PHE A 29 10.51 6.55 12.50
C PHE A 29 11.39 7.69 11.95
N ILE A 30 11.00 8.95 12.21
CA ILE A 30 11.75 10.14 11.78
C ILE A 30 13.14 10.16 12.42
N ASN A 31 13.22 9.94 13.74
CA ASN A 31 14.49 9.92 14.47
C ASN A 31 15.41 8.84 13.93
N GLY A 32 14.88 7.64 13.63
CA GLY A 32 15.62 6.54 13.03
C GLY A 32 16.23 6.93 11.69
N VAL A 33 15.40 7.40 10.74
CA VAL A 33 15.86 7.83 9.40
C VAL A 33 16.92 8.92 9.49
N ILE A 34 16.70 9.96 10.29
CA ILE A 34 17.61 11.12 10.37
C ILE A 34 18.93 10.73 11.04
N THR A 35 18.87 9.92 12.10
CA THR A 35 20.06 9.42 12.82
C THR A 35 20.89 8.52 11.94
N GLN A 36 20.27 7.60 11.19
CA GLN A 36 20.99 6.69 10.31
C GLN A 36 21.52 7.39 9.06
N ALA A 37 20.77 8.35 8.49
CA ALA A 37 21.27 9.21 7.41
C ALA A 37 22.57 9.92 7.83
N ARG A 38 22.61 10.44 9.08
CA ARG A 38 23.81 11.04 9.68
C ARG A 38 24.92 10.02 9.89
N ARG A 39 24.63 8.87 10.52
CA ARG A 39 25.62 7.83 10.83
C ARG A 39 26.32 7.31 9.58
N TYR A 40 25.54 7.02 8.54
CA TYR A 40 26.01 6.37 7.31
C TYR A 40 26.28 7.34 6.16
N GLN A 41 26.13 8.65 6.41
CA GLN A 41 26.37 9.72 5.44
C GLN A 41 25.62 9.51 4.11
N VAL A 42 24.37 9.04 4.20
CA VAL A 42 23.52 8.79 3.02
C VAL A 42 22.69 10.04 2.75
N PRO A 43 22.85 10.71 1.59
CA PRO A 43 22.03 11.87 1.23
C PRO A 43 20.58 11.42 1.01
N ILE A 44 19.70 11.79 1.94
CA ILE A 44 18.30 11.36 1.97
C ILE A 44 17.38 12.58 1.85
N GLU A 45 16.30 12.39 1.10
CA GLU A 45 15.14 13.26 1.12
C GLU A 45 14.00 12.51 1.81
N LEU A 46 13.57 12.94 2.99
CA LEU A 46 12.40 12.38 3.68
C LEU A 46 11.16 13.23 3.33
N ILE A 47 10.25 12.65 2.56
CA ILE A 47 8.98 13.28 2.16
C ILE A 47 7.85 12.72 3.02
N ILE A 48 7.22 13.60 3.79
CA ILE A 48 5.97 13.31 4.49
C ILE A 48 4.83 13.99 3.71
N VAL A 49 3.91 13.21 3.17
CA VAL A 49 2.69 13.75 2.58
C VAL A 49 1.61 13.80 3.67
N GLU A 50 1.37 15.00 4.19
CA GLU A 50 0.30 15.26 5.14
C GLU A 50 -1.02 15.43 4.39
N TRP A 51 -1.89 14.43 4.50
CA TRP A 51 -3.11 14.33 3.72
C TRP A 51 -4.34 14.76 4.50
N ASN A 52 -5.12 15.68 3.93
CA ASN A 52 -6.40 16.14 4.46
C ASN A 52 -6.29 16.60 5.94
N PRO A 53 -5.26 17.38 6.33
CA PRO A 53 -4.94 17.60 7.73
C PRO A 53 -6.14 18.14 8.54
N PRO A 54 -6.48 17.55 9.71
CA PRO A 54 -7.55 18.06 10.56
C PRO A 54 -7.34 19.53 10.91
N THR A 55 -8.42 20.32 10.88
CA THR A 55 -8.35 21.77 11.12
C THR A 55 -7.97 22.13 12.55
N ASP A 56 -8.31 21.26 13.50
CA ASP A 56 -8.15 21.52 14.93
C ASP A 56 -6.81 21.01 15.48
N ASN A 57 -6.01 20.33 14.64
CA ASN A 57 -4.71 19.79 15.02
C ASN A 57 -3.58 20.63 14.40
N LEU A 58 -2.43 20.66 15.09
CA LEU A 58 -1.21 21.21 14.51
C LEU A 58 -0.82 20.46 13.24
N ARG A 59 -0.20 21.18 12.30
CA ARG A 59 0.41 20.54 11.13
C ARG A 59 1.52 19.60 11.56
N LEU A 60 1.77 18.53 10.80
CA LEU A 60 2.84 17.58 11.13
C LEU A 60 4.22 18.27 11.16
N SER A 61 4.43 19.28 10.32
CA SER A 61 5.65 20.11 10.35
C SER A 61 5.88 20.83 11.69
N GLU A 62 4.80 21.13 12.42
CA GLU A 62 4.83 21.83 13.71
C GLU A 62 4.73 20.87 14.90
N ALA A 63 4.03 19.74 14.73
CA ALA A 63 3.78 18.76 15.78
C ALA A 63 4.96 17.82 16.06
N LEU A 64 5.88 17.66 15.10
CA LEU A 64 7.03 16.76 15.19
C LEU A 64 8.33 17.55 15.38
N SER A 65 9.30 16.91 16.04
CA SER A 65 10.68 17.36 16.08
C SER A 65 11.46 16.75 14.93
N TRP A 66 12.35 17.52 14.32
CA TRP A 66 13.09 17.08 13.12
C TRP A 66 14.58 16.86 13.36
N GLU A 67 15.16 17.35 14.46
CA GLU A 67 16.56 17.16 14.88
C GLU A 67 17.60 16.99 13.74
N ILE A 68 17.50 17.80 12.69
CA ILE A 68 18.26 17.58 11.45
C ILE A 68 19.76 17.81 11.68
N GLY A 69 20.14 18.84 12.43
CA GLY A 69 21.53 19.14 12.76
C GLY A 69 22.43 19.16 11.51
N ASP A 70 23.48 18.34 11.54
CA ASP A 70 24.45 18.09 10.47
C ASP A 70 24.13 16.87 9.59
N SER A 71 22.95 16.26 9.76
CA SER A 71 22.53 15.11 8.96
C SER A 71 22.44 15.50 7.48
N PRO A 72 22.86 14.65 6.53
CA PRO A 72 22.64 14.90 5.10
C PRO A 72 21.17 14.68 4.67
N CYS A 73 20.25 14.53 5.62
CA CYS A 73 18.81 14.40 5.39
C CYS A 73 18.16 15.77 5.21
N VAL A 74 17.33 15.92 4.18
CA VAL A 74 16.40 17.03 4.01
C VAL A 74 14.98 16.50 4.17
N VAL A 75 14.19 17.14 5.02
CA VAL A 75 12.78 16.80 5.22
C VAL A 75 11.90 17.75 4.42
N ARG A 76 10.90 17.20 3.73
CA ARG A 76 9.86 17.94 3.01
C ARG A 76 8.49 17.46 3.48
N VAL A 77 7.71 18.35 4.08
CA VAL A 77 6.32 18.06 4.45
C VAL A 77 5.42 18.69 3.40
N ILE A 78 4.72 17.86 2.63
CA ILE A 78 3.83 18.29 1.53
C ILE A 78 2.39 18.15 2.00
N GLU A 79 1.64 19.25 2.02
CA GLU A 79 0.24 19.26 2.44
C GLU A 79 -0.70 19.05 1.25
N VAL A 80 -1.54 18.02 1.32
CA VAL A 80 -2.70 17.86 0.45
C VAL A 80 -3.93 18.42 1.17
N PRO A 81 -4.51 19.54 0.69
CA PRO A 81 -5.54 20.24 1.44
C PRO A 81 -6.90 19.53 1.36
N ASN A 82 -7.78 19.84 2.32
CA ASN A 82 -9.08 19.21 2.50
C ASN A 82 -9.95 19.32 1.23
N GLU A 83 -9.83 20.43 0.49
CA GLU A 83 -10.58 20.70 -0.74
C GLU A 83 -10.28 19.70 -1.85
N LEU A 84 -9.05 19.19 -1.94
CA LEU A 84 -8.70 18.15 -2.90
C LEU A 84 -9.19 16.78 -2.43
N HIS A 85 -9.06 16.49 -1.13
CA HIS A 85 -9.59 15.26 -0.54
C HIS A 85 -11.11 15.11 -0.75
N HIS A 86 -11.87 16.19 -0.54
CA HIS A 86 -13.33 16.17 -0.67
C HIS A 86 -13.83 15.93 -2.11
N GLN A 87 -12.98 16.01 -3.12
CA GLN A 87 -13.34 15.70 -4.51
C GLN A 87 -13.37 14.19 -4.78
N LEU A 88 -12.70 13.38 -3.96
CA LEU A 88 -12.65 11.93 -4.12
C LEU A 88 -13.93 11.28 -3.59
N ARG A 89 -14.39 10.20 -4.23
CA ARG A 89 -15.50 9.39 -3.70
C ARG A 89 -15.08 8.78 -2.37
N HIS A 90 -16.05 8.57 -1.49
CA HIS A 90 -15.85 8.01 -0.14
C HIS A 90 -15.01 8.88 0.81
N SER A 91 -14.60 10.09 0.41
CA SER A 91 -13.80 11.04 1.22
C SER A 91 -14.44 11.42 2.56
N ALA A 92 -15.77 11.35 2.67
CA ALA A 92 -16.50 11.58 3.92
C ALA A 92 -16.30 10.46 4.95
N SER A 93 -15.99 9.24 4.51
CA SER A 93 -15.89 8.05 5.37
C SER A 93 -14.48 7.46 5.43
N LEU A 94 -13.64 7.76 4.44
CA LEU A 94 -12.23 7.40 4.41
C LEU A 94 -11.39 8.69 4.47
N PRO A 95 -10.75 9.01 5.61
CA PRO A 95 -10.07 10.29 5.82
C PRO A 95 -8.69 10.38 5.16
N LEU A 96 -8.12 9.25 4.72
CA LEU A 96 -6.79 9.12 4.13
C LEU A 96 -6.80 8.10 2.99
N PHE A 97 -6.40 8.52 1.78
CA PHE A 97 -6.15 7.64 0.65
C PHE A 97 -4.65 7.35 0.54
N GLN A 98 -4.17 6.38 1.32
CA GLN A 98 -2.75 6.13 1.53
C GLN A 98 -1.93 5.99 0.23
N MET A 99 -2.44 5.27 -0.77
CA MET A 99 -1.72 5.04 -2.03
C MET A 99 -1.66 6.30 -2.91
N ILE A 100 -2.76 7.06 -2.97
CA ILE A 100 -2.80 8.34 -3.67
C ILE A 100 -1.84 9.33 -2.99
N ALA A 101 -1.85 9.38 -1.65
CA ALA A 101 -0.93 10.21 -0.88
C ALA A 101 0.54 9.81 -1.09
N LYS A 102 0.87 8.51 -1.11
CA LYS A 102 2.23 8.04 -1.45
C LYS A 102 2.63 8.49 -2.85
N ASN A 103 1.74 8.37 -3.83
CA ASN A 103 2.00 8.84 -5.20
C ASN A 103 2.27 10.34 -5.29
N VAL A 104 1.58 11.18 -4.50
CA VAL A 104 1.86 12.63 -4.41
C VAL A 104 3.32 12.88 -4.06
N GLY A 105 3.85 12.14 -3.08
CA GLY A 105 5.24 12.23 -2.65
C GLY A 105 6.21 11.63 -3.66
N ILE A 106 5.95 10.43 -4.18
CA ILE A 106 6.79 9.75 -5.18
C ILE A 106 6.94 10.62 -6.44
N ARG A 107 5.85 11.24 -6.90
CA ARG A 107 5.85 12.13 -8.07
C ARG A 107 6.74 13.35 -7.86
N ARG A 108 6.87 13.82 -6.62
CA ARG A 108 7.65 15.01 -6.22
C ARG A 108 9.05 14.69 -5.68
N ALA A 109 9.38 13.41 -5.52
CA ALA A 109 10.67 12.94 -5.07
C ALA A 109 11.80 13.39 -6.01
N THR A 110 12.94 13.79 -5.45
CA THR A 110 14.12 14.23 -6.21
C THR A 110 15.26 13.22 -6.23
N GLY A 111 15.17 12.16 -5.43
CA GLY A 111 16.17 11.10 -5.33
C GLY A 111 16.30 10.25 -6.59
N GLU A 112 17.47 9.63 -6.74
CA GLU A 112 17.73 8.63 -7.78
C GLU A 112 16.85 7.39 -7.59
N PHE A 113 16.68 6.99 -6.32
CA PHE A 113 15.80 5.92 -5.88
C PHE A 113 14.72 6.46 -4.95
N VAL A 114 13.57 5.77 -4.90
CA VAL A 114 12.44 6.16 -4.05
C VAL A 114 11.94 4.93 -3.29
N LEU A 115 12.00 5.02 -1.96
CA LEU A 115 11.37 4.09 -1.02
C LEU A 115 10.00 4.64 -0.61
N ALA A 116 8.93 3.93 -0.93
CA ALA A 116 7.60 4.19 -0.37
C ALA A 116 7.38 3.30 0.87
N THR A 117 7.03 3.91 2.00
CA THR A 117 6.98 3.27 3.33
C THR A 117 5.82 3.78 4.18
N ASN A 118 5.60 3.15 5.34
CA ASN A 118 4.74 3.63 6.41
C ASN A 118 5.54 4.42 7.47
N ILE A 119 4.83 5.02 8.44
CA ILE A 119 5.37 6.00 9.41
C ILE A 119 5.73 5.38 10.77
N ASP A 120 5.63 4.07 10.92
CA ASP A 120 5.77 3.34 12.18
C ASP A 120 6.81 2.21 12.07
N LEU A 121 7.82 2.47 11.25
CA LEU A 121 8.93 1.54 11.02
C LEU A 121 10.24 2.05 11.63
N LEU A 122 11.10 1.13 12.02
CA LEU A 122 12.54 1.34 12.20
C LEU A 122 13.30 0.46 11.22
N PHE A 123 14.26 1.03 10.50
CA PHE A 123 15.09 0.28 9.55
C PHE A 123 16.38 -0.18 10.22
N SER A 124 16.84 -1.39 9.93
CA SER A 124 18.09 -1.89 10.52
C SER A 124 19.32 -1.13 10.01
N ASP A 125 20.38 -1.12 10.83
CA ASP A 125 21.67 -0.53 10.47
C ASP A 125 22.29 -1.22 9.22
N ALA A 126 22.14 -2.54 9.09
CA ALA A 126 22.59 -3.27 7.89
C ALA A 126 21.90 -2.79 6.60
N LEU A 127 20.63 -2.38 6.67
CA LEU A 127 19.94 -1.79 5.52
C LEU A 127 20.56 -0.44 5.14
N PHE A 128 20.86 0.42 6.12
CA PHE A 128 21.49 1.71 5.85
C PHE A 128 22.95 1.58 5.38
N GLU A 129 23.69 0.58 5.86
CA GLU A 129 25.02 0.23 5.32
C GLU A 129 24.94 -0.16 3.85
N PHE A 130 23.95 -0.98 3.47
CA PHE A 130 23.69 -1.31 2.08
C PHE A 130 23.33 -0.08 1.25
N LEU A 131 22.45 0.81 1.74
CA LEU A 131 22.12 2.05 1.05
C LEU A 131 23.36 2.95 0.87
N ALA A 132 24.22 3.05 1.89
CA ALA A 132 25.47 3.81 1.84
C ALA A 132 26.47 3.24 0.82
N SER A 133 26.43 1.93 0.56
CA SER A 133 27.27 1.28 -0.46
C SER A 133 26.91 1.68 -1.90
N ARG A 134 25.76 2.34 -2.11
CA ARG A 134 25.26 2.81 -3.41
C ARG A 134 25.15 1.71 -4.49
N GLN A 135 24.72 0.52 -4.07
CA GLN A 135 24.58 -0.65 -4.94
C GLN A 135 23.17 -0.85 -5.52
N LEU A 136 22.23 0.07 -5.28
CA LEU A 136 20.89 -0.02 -5.88
C LEU A 136 21.00 0.10 -7.41
N GLN A 137 20.14 -0.62 -8.12
CA GLN A 137 20.11 -0.66 -9.58
C GLN A 137 18.70 -0.34 -10.10
N PRO A 138 18.57 0.44 -11.19
CA PRO A 138 17.33 0.53 -11.94
C PRO A 138 16.91 -0.83 -12.49
N GLY A 139 15.62 -1.00 -12.76
CA GLY A 139 15.04 -2.28 -13.19
C GLY A 139 14.88 -3.28 -12.05
N LYS A 140 14.99 -2.83 -10.79
CA LYS A 140 14.79 -3.67 -9.59
C LYS A 140 13.75 -3.10 -8.65
N SER A 141 12.95 -3.99 -8.07
CA SER A 141 12.01 -3.74 -6.98
C SER A 141 12.53 -4.42 -5.73
N TYR A 142 13.11 -3.62 -4.84
CA TYR A 142 13.72 -4.11 -3.61
C TYR A 142 12.68 -4.29 -2.51
N ARG A 143 12.77 -5.43 -1.83
CA ARG A 143 11.88 -5.88 -0.76
C ARG A 143 12.70 -6.29 0.48
N VAL A 144 12.11 -6.13 1.66
CA VAL A 144 12.63 -6.65 2.93
C VAL A 144 11.52 -7.40 3.64
N ASP A 145 11.90 -8.32 4.53
CA ASP A 145 10.97 -8.91 5.48
C ASP A 145 10.61 -7.90 6.57
N ARG A 146 9.35 -7.93 7.02
CA ARG A 146 8.86 -7.08 8.10
C ARG A 146 8.85 -7.83 9.43
N TYR A 147 9.42 -7.21 10.46
CA TYR A 147 9.50 -7.73 11.82
C TYR A 147 8.55 -6.94 12.71
N ASP A 148 7.44 -7.53 13.10
CA ASP A 148 6.51 -6.89 14.03
C ASP A 148 7.06 -6.95 15.45
N VAL A 149 7.11 -5.81 16.11
CA VAL A 149 7.62 -5.64 17.47
C VAL A 149 6.57 -5.01 18.38
N ALA A 150 6.70 -5.21 19.68
CA ALA A 150 5.77 -4.63 20.65
C ALA A 150 5.73 -3.08 20.58
N SER A 151 4.58 -2.50 20.98
CA SER A 151 4.26 -1.07 20.83
C SER A 151 5.16 -0.12 21.63
N GLU A 152 5.84 -0.61 22.66
CA GLU A 152 6.52 0.22 23.68
C GLU A 152 7.98 0.55 23.35
N VAL A 153 8.37 0.54 22.07
CA VAL A 153 9.72 0.97 21.63
C VAL A 153 10.05 2.35 22.23
N PRO A 154 11.12 2.53 23.01
CA PRO A 154 11.33 3.74 23.81
C PRO A 154 11.74 4.95 22.95
N LEU A 155 10.87 5.97 22.86
CA LEU A 155 11.10 7.17 22.03
C LEU A 155 12.37 7.95 22.43
N GLU A 156 12.59 8.15 23.72
CA GLU A 156 13.68 8.98 24.26
C GLU A 156 15.03 8.26 24.33
N SER A 157 15.08 6.99 23.92
CA SER A 157 16.29 6.16 23.92
C SER A 157 17.12 6.36 22.66
N SER A 158 18.39 5.97 22.73
CA SER A 158 19.24 5.87 21.54
C SER A 158 18.69 4.85 20.54
N ILE A 159 19.04 5.01 19.26
CA ILE A 159 18.60 4.07 18.22
C ILE A 159 19.12 2.64 18.48
N GLU A 160 20.31 2.51 19.09
CA GLU A 160 20.87 1.23 19.52
C GLU A 160 19.99 0.53 20.56
N GLU A 161 19.54 1.27 21.58
CA GLU A 161 18.63 0.74 22.60
C GLU A 161 17.26 0.40 22.00
N GLN A 162 16.76 1.18 21.04
CA GLN A 162 15.55 0.88 20.30
C GLN A 162 15.70 -0.42 19.49
N PHE A 163 16.84 -0.68 18.84
CA PHE A 163 17.09 -1.95 18.16
C PHE A 163 17.17 -3.12 19.13
N VAL A 164 17.86 -2.96 20.27
CA VAL A 164 17.90 -3.98 21.32
C VAL A 164 16.49 -4.30 21.83
N TYR A 165 15.63 -3.30 22.00
CA TYR A 165 14.23 -3.52 22.33
C TYR A 165 13.49 -4.27 21.21
N CYS A 166 13.63 -3.83 19.97
CA CYS A 166 12.99 -4.44 18.81
C CYS A 166 13.33 -5.93 18.69
N ASP A 167 14.62 -6.29 18.76
CA ASP A 167 15.08 -7.68 18.66
C ASP A 167 14.54 -8.57 19.80
N ARG A 168 14.32 -8.02 21.00
CA ARG A 168 13.77 -8.75 22.15
C ARG A 168 12.25 -8.87 22.15
N SER A 169 11.57 -8.06 21.36
CA SER A 169 10.11 -7.92 21.38
C SER A 169 9.46 -8.30 20.05
N ILE A 170 10.16 -9.03 19.19
CA ILE A 170 9.61 -9.54 17.93
C ILE A 170 8.44 -10.48 18.24
N ILE A 171 7.25 -10.12 17.74
CA ILE A 171 6.00 -10.87 17.87
C ILE A 171 5.82 -11.80 16.67
N ARG A 172 6.13 -11.31 15.47
CA ARG A 172 6.04 -12.09 14.22
C ARG A 172 6.97 -11.54 13.15
N ILE A 173 7.32 -12.39 12.20
CA ILE A 173 8.11 -12.03 11.02
C ILE A 173 7.29 -12.36 9.78
N ASN A 174 7.10 -11.35 8.93
CA ASN A 174 6.36 -11.44 7.69
C ASN A 174 7.36 -11.60 6.55
N HIS A 175 7.49 -12.84 6.08
CA HIS A 175 8.31 -13.21 4.94
C HIS A 175 7.50 -13.14 3.64
N LYS A 176 8.19 -13.18 2.50
CA LYS A 176 7.56 -13.40 1.18
C LYS A 176 6.61 -14.58 1.16
N ASP A 177 7.04 -15.71 1.72
CA ASP A 177 6.34 -17.00 1.58
C ASP A 177 5.44 -17.35 2.77
N GLY A 178 5.33 -16.48 3.78
CA GLY A 178 4.48 -16.74 4.94
C GLY A 178 4.82 -15.88 6.16
N ILE A 179 4.25 -16.28 7.30
CA ILE A 179 4.42 -15.60 8.59
C ILE A 179 5.07 -16.58 9.57
N GLU A 180 6.11 -16.13 10.26
CA GLU A 180 6.71 -16.82 11.40
C GLU A 180 6.25 -16.13 12.71
N GLU A 181 5.45 -16.82 13.53
CA GLU A 181 5.08 -16.32 14.86
C GLU A 181 6.18 -16.60 15.89
N LYS A 182 6.49 -15.61 16.74
CA LYS A 182 7.39 -15.75 17.88
C LYS A 182 6.55 -15.79 19.15
N LEU A 183 6.67 -16.87 19.91
CA LEU A 183 6.09 -16.99 21.24
C LEU A 183 6.83 -16.03 22.18
N VAL A 184 6.39 -14.77 22.25
CA VAL A 184 6.77 -13.88 23.34
C VAL A 184 5.74 -14.06 24.44
N GLU A 185 6.17 -14.40 25.65
CA GLU A 185 5.35 -14.29 26.85
C GLU A 185 5.00 -12.81 27.05
N ILE A 186 3.85 -12.38 26.56
CA ILE A 186 3.32 -11.05 26.81
C ILE A 186 2.91 -11.02 28.30
N PRO A 187 3.45 -10.12 29.15
CA PRO A 187 2.94 -9.95 30.50
C PRO A 187 1.46 -9.61 30.44
N GLU A 188 0.63 -10.35 31.18
CA GLU A 188 -0.84 -10.18 31.19
C GLU A 188 -1.22 -8.70 31.34
N ILE A 189 -1.85 -8.14 30.31
CA ILE A 189 -2.53 -6.85 30.39
C ILE A 189 -3.76 -7.09 31.26
N GLU A 190 -3.86 -6.34 32.37
CA GLU A 190 -5.00 -6.34 33.28
C GLU A 190 -6.30 -6.19 32.48
N GLN A 191 -7.12 -7.24 32.48
CA GLN A 191 -8.38 -7.26 31.74
C GLN A 191 -9.34 -6.22 32.33
N VAL A 192 -9.71 -5.24 31.53
CA VAL A 192 -10.86 -4.36 31.83
C VAL A 192 -12.13 -5.24 31.80
N PRO A 193 -13.02 -5.18 32.80
CA PRO A 193 -14.16 -6.09 32.89
C PRO A 193 -15.06 -6.01 31.66
N GLN A 194 -15.28 -7.14 30.99
CA GLN A 194 -16.32 -7.30 29.99
C GLN A 194 -17.66 -7.47 30.72
N ASP A 195 -18.45 -6.40 30.78
CA ASP A 195 -19.86 -6.53 31.10
C ASP A 195 -20.54 -7.31 29.96
N ALA A 196 -20.96 -8.53 30.28
CA ALA A 196 -21.56 -9.48 29.37
C ALA A 196 -22.94 -9.00 28.88
N ILE A 197 -23.02 -8.62 27.61
CA ILE A 197 -24.30 -8.61 26.88
C ILE A 197 -24.47 -9.99 26.26
N SER A 198 -25.31 -10.82 26.88
CA SER A 198 -25.69 -12.12 26.35
C SER A 198 -26.66 -11.96 25.16
N VAL A 199 -26.28 -12.50 24.01
CA VAL A 199 -27.19 -12.67 22.86
C VAL A 199 -27.39 -14.18 22.65
N PRO A 200 -28.62 -14.67 22.46
CA PRO A 200 -28.88 -16.11 22.44
C PRO A 200 -28.34 -16.76 21.17
N LEU A 201 -27.57 -17.85 21.33
CA LEU A 201 -27.32 -18.81 20.25
C LEU A 201 -28.63 -19.55 19.95
N ASN A 202 -29.22 -19.30 18.77
CA ASN A 202 -29.75 -20.31 17.84
C ASN A 202 -30.66 -19.68 16.77
N GLN A 203 -30.20 -19.63 15.52
CA GLN A 203 -31.00 -20.06 14.35
C GLN A 203 -30.14 -20.12 13.07
N LYS A 204 -30.15 -21.27 12.40
CA LYS A 204 -29.53 -21.49 11.09
C LYS A 204 -30.26 -20.64 10.04
N TRP A 205 -29.53 -19.77 9.33
CA TRP A 205 -30.11 -18.73 8.46
C TRP A 205 -30.02 -19.03 6.95
N TYR A 206 -29.53 -20.20 6.54
CA TYR A 206 -29.25 -20.49 5.12
C TYR A 206 -30.44 -21.03 4.29
N GLU A 207 -31.68 -21.04 4.79
CA GLU A 207 -32.83 -21.66 4.08
C GLU A 207 -33.92 -20.69 3.60
N LYS A 208 -33.68 -19.36 3.52
CA LYS A 208 -34.66 -18.44 2.92
C LYS A 208 -34.00 -17.38 2.04
N MET A 209 -33.66 -17.75 0.81
CA MET A 209 -33.51 -16.78 -0.29
C MET A 209 -34.88 -16.61 -0.99
N PRO A 210 -35.39 -15.38 -1.18
CA PRO A 210 -36.49 -15.14 -2.11
C PRO A 210 -35.98 -15.15 -3.56
N GLU A 211 -36.84 -15.62 -4.47
CA GLU A 211 -36.58 -15.72 -5.91
C GLU A 211 -36.24 -14.37 -6.56
N SER A 212 -35.41 -14.46 -7.60
CA SER A 212 -34.79 -13.40 -8.39
C SER A 212 -35.71 -12.22 -8.71
N THR A 213 -35.23 -11.00 -8.39
CA THR A 213 -35.82 -9.76 -8.95
C THR A 213 -34.97 -9.30 -10.13
N THR A 214 -35.59 -9.25 -11.30
CA THR A 214 -34.96 -8.86 -12.57
C THR A 214 -34.74 -7.35 -12.62
N LEU A 215 -33.49 -6.88 -12.66
CA LEU A 215 -33.16 -5.46 -12.80
C LEU A 215 -33.11 -5.06 -14.30
N LYS A 216 -33.75 -3.94 -14.68
CA LYS A 216 -33.74 -3.40 -16.05
C LYS A 216 -32.59 -2.40 -16.25
N LEU A 217 -31.73 -2.66 -17.25
CA LEU A 217 -30.64 -1.79 -17.69
C LEU A 217 -31.14 -0.54 -18.45
N ALA A 218 -30.67 0.64 -18.05
CA ALA A 218 -30.80 1.88 -18.81
C ALA A 218 -29.55 2.11 -19.69
N LYS A 219 -29.76 2.66 -20.89
CA LYS A 219 -28.76 2.82 -21.96
C LYS A 219 -27.70 3.87 -21.62
N VAL A 220 -26.41 3.53 -21.73
CA VAL A 220 -25.27 4.46 -21.64
C VAL A 220 -24.37 4.39 -22.89
N ARG A 221 -23.68 5.51 -23.13
CA ARG A 221 -23.30 6.16 -24.39
C ARG A 221 -22.06 5.58 -25.10
N GLN A 222 -22.05 5.88 -26.40
CA GLN A 222 -21.24 5.39 -27.51
C GLN A 222 -19.72 5.73 -27.49
N ILE A 223 -19.19 6.32 -26.40
CA ILE A 223 -17.81 6.85 -26.34
C ILE A 223 -16.76 5.78 -25.99
N TYR A 224 -17.15 4.71 -25.29
CA TYR A 224 -16.21 3.68 -24.79
C TYR A 224 -15.81 2.60 -25.80
N LYS A 225 -16.28 2.70 -27.06
CA LYS A 225 -15.83 1.83 -28.17
C LYS A 225 -14.36 2.05 -28.56
N GLN A 226 -13.71 3.10 -28.04
CA GLN A 226 -12.39 3.55 -28.52
C GLN A 226 -11.22 3.29 -27.56
N LEU A 227 -11.45 2.80 -26.33
CA LEU A 227 -10.40 2.73 -25.30
C LEU A 227 -9.70 1.37 -25.15
N LEU A 228 -10.26 0.28 -25.69
CA LEU A 228 -9.65 -1.06 -25.65
C LEU A 228 -9.60 -1.66 -27.06
N PRO A 229 -8.47 -2.24 -27.52
CA PRO A 229 -8.43 -3.01 -28.75
C PRO A 229 -9.43 -4.17 -28.69
N THR A 230 -10.16 -4.42 -29.77
CA THR A 230 -11.19 -5.46 -29.86
C THR A 230 -10.70 -6.83 -29.37
N SER A 231 -9.43 -7.18 -29.67
CA SER A 231 -8.80 -8.42 -29.22
C SER A 231 -8.69 -8.56 -27.69
N VAL A 232 -8.51 -7.45 -26.96
CA VAL A 232 -8.40 -7.45 -25.49
C VAL A 232 -9.78 -7.63 -24.85
N ARG A 233 -10.80 -6.93 -25.37
CA ARG A 233 -12.19 -7.09 -24.94
C ARG A 233 -12.68 -8.53 -25.14
N ASP A 234 -12.41 -9.10 -26.31
CA ASP A 234 -12.89 -10.43 -26.66
C ASP A 234 -12.17 -11.53 -25.84
N THR A 235 -10.91 -11.30 -25.46
CA THR A 235 -10.16 -12.20 -24.56
C THR A 235 -10.72 -12.16 -23.13
N ILE A 236 -10.98 -10.97 -22.60
CA ILE A 236 -11.54 -10.78 -21.26
C ILE A 236 -12.94 -11.44 -21.12
N LEU A 237 -13.77 -11.37 -22.16
CA LEU A 237 -15.11 -11.98 -22.17
C LEU A 237 -15.10 -13.52 -22.29
N ASN A 238 -14.01 -14.12 -22.78
CA ASN A 238 -13.92 -15.57 -22.98
C ASN A 238 -13.40 -16.35 -21.76
N PHE A 239 -12.71 -15.69 -20.82
CA PHE A 239 -11.99 -16.37 -19.73
C PHE A 239 -12.45 -16.04 -18.31
N LEU A 240 -13.28 -15.00 -18.13
CA LEU A 240 -13.75 -14.59 -16.80
C LEU A 240 -15.06 -15.29 -16.42
N PRO A 241 -15.25 -15.67 -15.14
CA PRO A 241 -16.54 -16.13 -14.64
C PRO A 241 -17.63 -15.09 -14.92
N LYS A 242 -18.84 -15.55 -15.28
CA LYS A 242 -19.94 -14.69 -15.71
C LYS A 242 -20.30 -13.61 -14.68
N ASP A 243 -20.20 -13.92 -13.40
CA ASP A 243 -20.47 -13.00 -12.30
C ASP A 243 -19.40 -11.90 -12.18
N PHE A 244 -18.15 -12.22 -12.53
CA PHE A 244 -17.06 -11.25 -12.59
C PHE A 244 -17.15 -10.37 -13.85
N GLN A 245 -17.59 -10.92 -14.97
CA GLN A 245 -17.95 -10.12 -16.15
C GLN A 245 -19.08 -9.13 -15.84
N LEU A 246 -20.11 -9.59 -15.12
CA LEU A 246 -21.22 -8.75 -14.64
C LEU A 246 -20.72 -7.66 -13.69
N TRP A 247 -19.84 -8.00 -12.74
CA TRP A 247 -19.22 -7.02 -11.84
C TRP A 247 -18.39 -5.96 -12.58
N LEU A 248 -17.59 -6.36 -13.59
CA LEU A 248 -16.82 -5.43 -14.43
C LEU A 248 -17.73 -4.53 -15.28
N VAL A 249 -18.87 -5.05 -15.73
CA VAL A 249 -19.89 -4.28 -16.45
C VAL A 249 -20.63 -3.32 -15.50
N GLU A 250 -20.94 -3.74 -14.27
CA GLU A 250 -21.56 -2.90 -13.22
C GLU A 250 -20.65 -1.76 -12.77
N ARG A 251 -19.33 -1.94 -12.83
CA ARG A 251 -18.31 -0.94 -12.48
C ARG A 251 -17.86 -0.08 -13.66
N GLU A 252 -18.50 -0.21 -14.83
CA GLU A 252 -18.17 0.51 -16.06
C GLU A 252 -16.74 0.23 -16.62
N LEU A 253 -16.13 -0.88 -16.22
CA LEU A 253 -14.78 -1.29 -16.63
C LEU A 253 -14.78 -2.13 -17.92
N LEU A 254 -15.93 -2.64 -18.35
CA LEU A 254 -16.12 -3.37 -19.62
C LEU A 254 -17.48 -3.03 -20.26
N THR A 255 -17.59 -3.25 -21.59
CA THR A 255 -18.88 -3.19 -22.29
C THR A 255 -19.38 -4.59 -22.64
N ALA A 256 -20.64 -4.90 -22.28
CA ALA A 256 -21.32 -6.08 -22.78
C ALA A 256 -21.76 -5.86 -24.22
N GLN A 257 -21.12 -6.53 -25.19
CA GLN A 257 -21.71 -6.77 -26.51
C GLN A 257 -22.31 -8.18 -26.50
N PRO A 258 -23.55 -8.39 -26.96
CA PRO A 258 -24.00 -9.75 -27.24
C PRO A 258 -23.18 -10.30 -28.41
N LEU A 259 -22.54 -11.46 -28.21
CA LEU A 259 -21.95 -12.23 -29.31
C LEU A 259 -23.08 -12.74 -30.23
N PRO A 260 -22.88 -12.77 -31.57
CA PRO A 260 -23.74 -13.55 -32.44
C PRO A 260 -23.65 -15.02 -32.01
N ILE A 261 -24.80 -15.66 -31.81
CA ILE A 261 -24.88 -17.10 -31.58
C ILE A 261 -24.27 -17.77 -32.83
N PRO A 262 -23.13 -18.48 -32.73
CA PRO A 262 -22.64 -19.26 -33.85
C PRO A 262 -23.60 -20.44 -34.08
N PRO A 263 -23.87 -20.84 -35.33
CA PRO A 263 -24.62 -22.05 -35.57
C PRO A 263 -23.85 -23.24 -35.00
N GLU A 264 -24.54 -24.12 -34.28
CA GLU A 264 -23.97 -25.33 -33.69
C GLU A 264 -23.18 -26.13 -34.72
N PRO A 265 -21.92 -26.51 -34.44
CA PRO A 265 -21.38 -27.73 -34.98
C PRO A 265 -21.73 -28.88 -34.02
N ALA A 266 -22.43 -29.87 -34.56
CA ALA A 266 -22.45 -31.20 -33.96
C ALA A 266 -21.01 -31.76 -33.96
N ALA A 267 -20.39 -31.84 -32.80
CA ALA A 267 -19.17 -32.60 -32.58
C ALA A 267 -19.03 -32.94 -31.10
N ASP A 268 -18.63 -34.18 -30.84
CA ASP A 268 -18.50 -34.79 -29.52
C ASP A 268 -17.84 -33.87 -28.49
N ILE A 269 -18.47 -33.76 -27.33
CA ILE A 269 -17.93 -33.03 -26.18
C ILE A 269 -16.72 -33.82 -25.67
N ILE A 270 -15.53 -33.46 -26.13
CA ILE A 270 -14.30 -33.76 -25.41
C ILE A 270 -14.35 -32.91 -24.14
N THR A 271 -14.69 -33.53 -23.01
CA THR A 271 -14.47 -32.93 -21.69
C THR A 271 -12.98 -32.80 -21.48
N LEU A 272 -12.43 -31.63 -21.83
CA LEU A 272 -11.11 -31.24 -21.37
C LEU A 272 -11.17 -31.17 -19.83
N PRO A 273 -10.22 -31.80 -19.11
CA PRO A 273 -10.15 -31.66 -17.67
C PRO A 273 -10.10 -30.16 -17.33
N PRO A 274 -10.67 -29.72 -16.18
CA PRO A 274 -10.53 -28.34 -15.76
C PRO A 274 -9.05 -27.99 -15.77
N THR A 275 -8.63 -27.14 -16.71
CA THR A 275 -7.25 -26.69 -16.80
C THR A 275 -6.97 -25.97 -15.50
N GLN A 276 -6.12 -26.55 -14.66
CA GLN A 276 -5.62 -25.85 -13.49
C GLN A 276 -5.09 -24.50 -13.98
N PRO A 277 -5.50 -23.38 -13.38
CA PRO A 277 -5.02 -22.07 -13.80
C PRO A 277 -3.49 -22.10 -13.80
N LEU A 278 -2.86 -21.64 -14.88
CA LEU A 278 -1.41 -21.57 -14.93
C LEU A 278 -0.91 -20.75 -13.72
N PRO A 279 0.13 -21.22 -13.01
CA PRO A 279 0.74 -20.43 -11.95
C PRO A 279 1.30 -19.15 -12.57
N TYR A 280 1.05 -18.00 -11.94
CA TYR A 280 1.69 -16.73 -12.26
C TYR A 280 2.80 -16.47 -11.23
N ALA A 281 3.64 -15.45 -11.46
CA ALA A 281 4.78 -15.16 -10.58
C ALA A 281 4.38 -15.00 -9.10
N LYS A 282 5.07 -15.70 -8.20
CA LYS A 282 4.88 -15.51 -6.75
C LYS A 282 5.78 -14.38 -6.25
N LEU A 283 5.20 -13.22 -5.98
CA LEU A 283 5.90 -12.02 -5.50
C LEU A 283 5.78 -11.85 -3.99
N HIS A 284 6.64 -11.03 -3.38
CA HIS A 284 6.61 -10.64 -1.97
C HIS A 284 5.48 -9.63 -1.70
N THR A 285 4.23 -10.09 -1.80
CA THR A 285 3.03 -9.28 -1.54
C THR A 285 2.65 -9.19 -0.06
N ASN A 286 3.28 -10.00 0.81
CA ASN A 286 3.03 -9.95 2.24
C ASN A 286 3.51 -8.63 2.85
N THR A 287 2.64 -7.95 3.60
CA THR A 287 2.92 -6.63 4.22
C THR A 287 3.57 -5.61 3.27
N SER A 288 3.20 -5.66 1.99
CA SER A 288 4.10 -5.10 0.98
C SER A 288 4.14 -3.57 0.92
N GLY A 289 3.13 -2.92 1.49
CA GLY A 289 3.05 -1.47 1.64
C GLY A 289 4.07 -0.86 2.59
N ASP A 290 4.75 -1.66 3.42
CA ASP A 290 5.73 -1.19 4.41
C ASP A 290 7.10 -0.86 3.79
N PHE A 291 7.50 -1.53 2.71
CA PHE A 291 8.79 -1.28 2.07
C PHE A 291 8.76 -1.53 0.56
N THR A 292 8.60 -0.50 -0.26
CA THR A 292 8.69 -0.63 -1.72
C THR A 292 9.74 0.32 -2.29
N LEU A 293 10.90 -0.21 -2.70
CA LEU A 293 12.02 0.60 -3.19
C LEU A 293 12.31 0.29 -4.67
N LEU A 294 12.19 1.32 -5.51
CA LEU A 294 12.50 1.26 -6.94
C LEU A 294 13.34 2.49 -7.34
N SER A 295 13.95 2.47 -8.52
CA SER A 295 14.49 3.71 -9.10
C SER A 295 13.35 4.70 -9.38
N LYS A 296 13.66 6.00 -9.34
CA LYS A 296 12.67 7.04 -9.70
C LYS A 296 12.16 6.85 -11.14
N ALA A 297 13.03 6.43 -12.07
CA ALA A 297 12.63 6.17 -13.45
C ALA A 297 11.60 5.03 -13.53
N ASP A 298 11.80 3.95 -12.77
CA ASP A 298 10.88 2.81 -12.74
C ASP A 298 9.52 3.18 -12.16
N TRP A 299 9.49 3.95 -11.05
CA TRP A 299 8.25 4.50 -10.51
C TRP A 299 7.44 5.30 -11.53
N PHE A 300 8.13 6.12 -12.35
CA PHE A 300 7.50 6.90 -13.40
C PHE A 300 7.03 6.02 -14.57
N ALA A 301 7.80 4.98 -14.92
CA ALA A 301 7.44 4.04 -15.98
C ALA A 301 6.15 3.27 -15.68
N ILE A 302 5.95 2.88 -14.41
CA ILE A 302 4.74 2.17 -13.96
C ILE A 302 3.63 3.08 -13.41
N ARG A 303 3.90 4.40 -13.35
CA ARG A 303 2.97 5.46 -12.91
C ARG A 303 2.44 5.31 -11.48
N GLY A 304 3.26 4.80 -10.55
CA GLY A 304 2.90 4.71 -9.13
C GLY A 304 1.84 3.66 -8.79
N TYR A 305 1.36 3.67 -7.55
CA TYR A 305 0.28 2.80 -7.08
C TYR A 305 -1.03 3.14 -7.78
N ALA A 306 -1.93 2.16 -8.00
CA ALA A 306 -3.25 2.45 -8.55
C ALA A 306 -4.01 3.46 -7.67
N GLU A 307 -4.42 4.59 -8.24
CA GLU A 307 -5.10 5.70 -7.54
C GLU A 307 -6.61 5.46 -7.40
N TRP A 308 -6.96 4.28 -6.92
CA TRP A 308 -8.36 3.94 -6.69
C TRP A 308 -8.86 4.49 -5.37
N GLU A 309 -10.04 5.13 -5.42
CA GLU A 309 -10.73 5.74 -4.28
C GLU A 309 -11.38 4.65 -3.39
N MET A 310 -10.53 3.83 -2.76
CA MET A 310 -10.92 2.66 -1.98
C MET A 310 -9.99 2.42 -0.80
N TYR A 311 -10.34 1.49 0.09
CA TYR A 311 -9.44 1.07 1.15
C TYR A 311 -8.20 0.36 0.58
N SER A 312 -7.02 0.60 1.17
CA SER A 312 -5.73 0.36 0.51
C SER A 312 -5.28 -1.10 0.39
N PHE A 313 -6.03 -2.06 0.92
CA PHE A 313 -5.66 -3.48 0.84
C PHE A 313 -5.38 -3.92 -0.60
N HIS A 314 -4.24 -4.61 -0.76
CA HIS A 314 -3.73 -5.17 -2.01
C HIS A 314 -3.38 -4.18 -3.12
N LEU A 315 -3.56 -2.87 -2.93
CA LEU A 315 -3.11 -1.88 -3.91
C LEU A 315 -1.58 -1.87 -4.05
N ASP A 316 -0.87 -2.12 -2.95
CA ASP A 316 0.57 -2.38 -2.95
C ASP A 316 0.94 -3.65 -3.73
N SER A 317 0.16 -4.72 -3.57
CA SER A 317 0.39 -5.98 -4.27
C SER A 317 0.19 -5.83 -5.79
N ILE A 318 -0.82 -5.07 -6.22
CA ILE A 318 -1.03 -4.72 -7.64
C ILE A 318 0.20 -4.01 -8.21
N LEU A 319 0.79 -3.06 -7.48
CA LEU A 319 1.99 -2.37 -7.94
C LEU A 319 3.13 -3.36 -8.19
N LEU A 320 3.34 -4.34 -7.31
CA LEU A 320 4.40 -5.33 -7.48
C LEU A 320 4.21 -6.17 -8.74
N TYR A 321 2.98 -6.62 -9.03
CA TYR A 321 2.68 -7.28 -10.29
C TYR A 321 2.91 -6.35 -11.49
N THR A 322 2.48 -5.09 -11.39
CA THR A 322 2.69 -4.08 -12.44
C THR A 322 4.18 -3.90 -12.72
N ALA A 323 5.01 -3.82 -11.69
CA ALA A 323 6.47 -3.72 -11.81
C ALA A 323 7.06 -4.97 -12.46
N HIS A 324 6.70 -6.15 -11.97
CA HIS A 324 7.17 -7.44 -12.50
C HIS A 324 6.91 -7.56 -14.00
N TYR A 325 5.66 -7.33 -14.44
CA TYR A 325 5.33 -7.45 -15.86
C TYR A 325 5.83 -6.27 -16.71
N ALA A 326 6.27 -5.17 -16.09
CA ALA A 326 7.02 -4.11 -16.76
C ALA A 326 8.51 -4.46 -16.96
N GLY A 327 8.97 -5.61 -16.46
CA GLY A 327 10.35 -6.06 -16.54
C GLY A 327 11.23 -5.57 -15.38
N ILE A 328 10.63 -5.10 -14.29
CA ILE A 328 11.34 -4.72 -13.06
C ILE A 328 11.44 -5.97 -12.18
N GLU A 329 12.65 -6.45 -11.93
CA GLU A 329 12.91 -7.70 -11.20
C GLU A 329 12.77 -7.49 -9.69
N GLU A 330 12.11 -8.43 -9.00
CA GLU A 330 12.06 -8.42 -7.53
C GLU A 330 13.41 -8.85 -6.95
N GLU A 331 13.95 -8.05 -6.02
CA GLU A 331 15.11 -8.40 -5.22
C GLU A 331 14.75 -8.35 -3.74
N ILE A 332 14.80 -9.50 -3.08
CA ILE A 332 14.62 -9.59 -1.63
C ILE A 332 16.00 -9.44 -1.00
N LEU A 333 16.15 -8.40 -0.18
CA LEU A 333 17.40 -8.12 0.52
C LEU A 333 17.65 -9.15 1.64
N ASN A 334 18.91 -9.22 2.07
CA ASN A 334 19.34 -10.17 3.09
C ASN A 334 18.58 -10.00 4.42
N ASN A 335 18.46 -11.09 5.18
CA ASN A 335 17.67 -11.15 6.42
C ASN A 335 18.15 -10.22 7.55
N ASP A 336 19.34 -9.63 7.46
CA ASP A 336 19.84 -8.60 8.39
C ASP A 336 19.37 -7.18 8.01
N MET A 337 18.91 -6.98 6.76
CA MET A 337 18.27 -5.77 6.26
C MET A 337 16.76 -5.84 6.53
N ARG A 338 16.31 -5.19 7.61
CA ARG A 338 14.98 -5.38 8.18
C ARG A 338 14.20 -4.08 8.28
N ALA A 339 12.88 -4.19 8.21
CA ALA A 339 11.95 -3.18 8.68
C ALA A 339 11.24 -3.70 9.95
N TYR A 340 11.54 -3.08 11.09
CA TYR A 340 10.83 -3.32 12.35
C TYR A 340 9.55 -2.49 12.36
N HIS A 341 8.40 -3.12 12.40
CA HIS A 341 7.10 -2.46 12.48
C HIS A 341 6.61 -2.43 13.92
N ILE A 342 6.31 -1.23 14.42
CA ILE A 342 5.84 -1.02 15.79
C ILE A 342 4.34 -1.33 15.85
N GLU A 343 3.97 -2.42 16.52
CA GLU A 343 2.59 -2.88 16.63
C GLU A 343 1.66 -1.79 17.20
N HIS A 344 0.44 -1.70 16.66
CA HIS A 344 -0.57 -0.76 17.12
C HIS A 344 -1.98 -1.32 16.90
N SER A 345 -2.99 -0.71 17.53
CA SER A 345 -4.35 -1.27 17.64
C SER A 345 -5.22 -1.14 16.38
N SER A 346 -4.66 -0.65 15.27
CA SER A 346 -5.39 -0.46 14.00
C SER A 346 -4.63 -1.09 12.84
N GLY A 347 -5.30 -1.36 11.73
CA GLY A 347 -4.69 -2.02 10.58
C GLY A 347 -4.98 -3.52 10.54
N TRP A 348 -4.24 -4.24 9.70
CA TRP A 348 -4.41 -5.68 9.53
C TRP A 348 -3.52 -6.44 10.52
N THR A 349 -4.13 -7.37 11.24
CA THR A 349 -3.47 -8.45 11.97
C THR A 349 -4.28 -9.73 11.74
N PRO A 350 -3.70 -10.93 11.89
CA PRO A 350 -4.46 -12.19 11.84
C PRO A 350 -5.64 -12.21 12.84
N GLU A 351 -5.50 -11.54 13.98
CA GLU A 351 -6.56 -11.37 14.98
C GLU A 351 -7.69 -10.47 14.44
N ALA A 352 -7.33 -9.33 13.84
CA ALA A 352 -8.29 -8.37 13.28
C ALA A 352 -9.04 -8.98 12.08
N GLU A 353 -8.37 -9.73 11.22
CA GLU A 353 -9.01 -10.44 10.11
C GLU A 353 -10.03 -11.48 10.61
N ARG A 354 -9.65 -12.30 11.59
CA ARG A 354 -10.55 -13.29 12.22
C ARG A 354 -11.81 -12.65 12.81
N SER A 355 -11.68 -11.42 13.33
CA SER A 355 -12.80 -10.69 13.93
C SER A 355 -13.81 -10.11 12.91
N GLN A 356 -13.43 -10.01 11.63
CA GLN A 356 -14.21 -9.34 10.56
C GLN A 356 -14.65 -7.90 10.87
N VAL A 357 -14.13 -7.28 11.93
CA VAL A 357 -14.56 -5.94 12.39
C VAL A 357 -14.31 -4.88 11.31
N LEU A 358 -13.13 -4.92 10.69
CA LEU A 358 -12.77 -3.99 9.62
C LEU A 358 -13.69 -4.16 8.41
N ASP A 359 -13.94 -5.39 8.00
CA ASP A 359 -14.76 -5.71 6.82
C ASP A 359 -16.21 -5.27 7.00
N ASN A 360 -16.78 -5.54 8.18
CA ASN A 360 -18.12 -5.09 8.54
C ASN A 360 -18.19 -3.55 8.57
N ARG A 361 -17.15 -2.87 9.06
CA ARG A 361 -17.07 -1.40 9.06
C ARG A 361 -16.98 -0.83 7.65
N LEU A 362 -16.12 -1.37 6.79
CA LEU A 362 -15.99 -0.89 5.41
C LEU A 362 -17.29 -1.10 4.62
N SER A 363 -17.93 -2.27 4.79
CA SER A 363 -19.22 -2.59 4.19
C SER A 363 -20.33 -1.64 4.65
N SER A 364 -20.45 -1.37 5.95
CA SER A 364 -21.46 -0.46 6.48
C SER A 364 -21.28 1.00 6.02
N LEU A 365 -20.05 1.40 5.73
CA LEU A 365 -19.69 2.71 5.17
C LEU A 365 -19.72 2.73 3.63
N GLY A 366 -19.98 1.59 2.98
CA GLY A 366 -19.95 1.48 1.51
C GLY A 366 -18.58 1.76 0.89
N ILE A 367 -17.50 1.58 1.66
CA ILE A 367 -16.12 1.79 1.19
C ILE A 367 -15.66 0.50 0.48
N PRO A 368 -15.31 0.56 -0.81
CA PRO A 368 -14.79 -0.61 -1.51
C PRO A 368 -13.39 -0.99 -0.98
N LYS A 369 -13.03 -2.25 -1.18
CA LYS A 369 -11.65 -2.77 -1.04
C LYS A 369 -11.43 -3.81 -2.14
N LEU A 370 -10.18 -4.00 -2.55
CA LEU A 370 -9.84 -5.09 -3.45
C LEU A 370 -9.89 -6.42 -2.69
N THR A 371 -10.47 -7.45 -3.30
CA THR A 371 -10.41 -8.82 -2.76
C THR A 371 -9.21 -9.59 -3.29
N MET A 372 -8.81 -10.67 -2.63
CA MET A 372 -7.77 -11.56 -3.16
C MET A 372 -8.13 -12.17 -4.51
N GLU A 373 -9.39 -12.55 -4.72
CA GLU A 373 -9.86 -13.07 -6.01
C GLU A 373 -9.71 -12.03 -7.14
N GLN A 374 -9.95 -10.75 -6.83
CA GLN A 374 -9.75 -9.65 -7.78
C GLN A 374 -8.27 -9.39 -8.06
N LEU A 375 -7.42 -9.40 -7.02
CA LEU A 375 -5.96 -9.31 -7.17
C LEU A 375 -5.44 -10.44 -8.07
N ASP A 376 -5.85 -11.68 -7.79
CA ASP A 376 -5.51 -12.87 -8.58
C ASP A 376 -5.92 -12.72 -10.05
N ALA A 377 -7.15 -12.26 -10.30
CA ALA A 377 -7.63 -12.04 -11.66
C ALA A 377 -6.80 -11.00 -12.41
N ILE A 378 -6.41 -9.90 -11.74
CA ILE A 378 -5.56 -8.86 -12.32
C ILE A 378 -4.16 -9.40 -12.62
N ALA A 379 -3.53 -10.09 -11.67
CA ALA A 379 -2.20 -10.67 -11.84
C ALA A 379 -2.16 -11.69 -12.99
N ARG A 380 -3.20 -12.54 -13.09
CA ARG A 380 -3.36 -13.50 -14.19
C ARG A 380 -3.57 -12.84 -15.54
N LEU A 381 -4.28 -11.71 -15.56
CA LEU A 381 -4.45 -10.96 -16.80
C LEU A 381 -3.10 -10.39 -17.28
N MET A 382 -2.29 -9.81 -16.40
CA MET A 382 -0.96 -9.33 -16.77
C MET A 382 -0.04 -10.48 -17.24
N GLU A 383 -0.10 -11.65 -16.59
CA GLU A 383 0.58 -12.89 -17.04
C GLU A 383 0.18 -13.26 -18.46
N GLN A 384 -1.13 -13.38 -18.73
CA GLN A 384 -1.65 -13.75 -20.05
C GLN A 384 -1.27 -12.74 -21.14
N LEU A 385 -1.18 -11.46 -20.78
CA LEU A 385 -0.76 -10.40 -21.69
C LEU A 385 0.77 -10.35 -21.87
N GLY A 386 1.53 -10.92 -20.94
CA GLY A 386 2.98 -10.78 -20.83
C GLY A 386 3.43 -9.32 -20.70
N LYS A 387 2.57 -8.45 -20.14
CA LYS A 387 2.73 -6.99 -20.11
C LYS A 387 2.05 -6.38 -18.89
N PRO A 388 2.53 -5.22 -18.40
CA PRO A 388 1.92 -4.58 -17.24
C PRO A 388 0.61 -3.89 -17.65
N ILE A 389 -0.28 -3.72 -16.68
CA ILE A 389 -1.43 -2.81 -16.80
C ILE A 389 -1.10 -1.55 -16.00
N LEU A 390 -1.08 -0.41 -16.68
CA LEU A 390 -0.93 0.89 -16.03
C LEU A 390 -2.30 1.41 -15.62
N PHE A 391 -2.52 1.61 -14.32
CA PHE A 391 -3.82 2.01 -13.78
C PHE A 391 -4.04 3.52 -13.79
N ASN A 392 -2.96 4.30 -13.79
CA ASN A 392 -3.04 5.75 -13.76
C ASN A 392 -2.70 6.35 -15.14
N ASP A 393 -3.26 7.53 -15.40
CA ASP A 393 -2.91 8.34 -16.56
C ASP A 393 -1.64 9.18 -16.30
N GLU A 394 -1.35 10.13 -17.19
CA GLU A 394 -0.20 11.02 -17.04
C GLU A 394 -0.33 12.02 -15.87
N ASN A 395 -1.51 12.14 -15.23
CA ASN A 395 -1.83 13.12 -14.20
C ASN A 395 -1.67 12.57 -12.77
N TRP A 396 -1.20 11.33 -12.62
CA TRP A 396 -1.00 10.66 -11.34
C TRP A 396 -0.18 11.48 -10.34
N GLY A 397 -0.45 11.24 -9.06
CA GLY A 397 0.20 11.92 -7.92
C GLY A 397 -0.21 13.39 -7.80
N LEU A 398 -1.44 13.74 -8.21
CA LEU A 398 -1.95 15.11 -8.23
C LEU A 398 -0.96 16.09 -8.92
N ASN A 399 -0.36 15.69 -10.03
CA ASN A 399 0.75 16.46 -10.61
C ASN A 399 0.33 17.79 -11.24
N GLN A 400 -0.97 17.96 -11.50
CA GLN A 400 -1.55 19.21 -11.99
C GLN A 400 -1.72 20.25 -10.88
N HIS A 401 -1.56 19.86 -9.62
CA HIS A 401 -1.76 20.72 -8.46
C HIS A 401 -0.42 21.18 -7.87
N THR A 402 -0.30 22.49 -7.66
CA THR A 402 0.70 23.06 -6.76
C THR A 402 0.24 22.86 -5.32
N LEU A 403 1.06 22.19 -4.52
CA LEU A 403 0.78 21.88 -3.13
C LEU A 403 1.72 22.69 -2.23
N SER A 404 1.23 23.07 -1.05
CA SER A 404 2.05 23.73 -0.04
C SER A 404 3.10 22.76 0.49
N GLU A 405 4.29 23.27 0.73
CA GLU A 405 5.41 22.48 1.20
C GLU A 405 6.22 23.24 2.25
N THR A 406 6.55 22.56 3.34
CA THR A 406 7.49 23.01 4.36
C THR A 406 8.78 22.21 4.24
N VAL A 407 9.91 22.89 4.04
CA VAL A 407 11.23 22.27 3.96
C VAL A 407 11.97 22.49 5.26
N ILE A 408 12.42 21.41 5.89
CA ILE A 408 13.34 21.44 7.03
C ILE A 408 14.67 20.85 6.53
N ALA A 409 15.73 21.66 6.58
CA ALA A 409 17.04 21.31 6.03
C ALA A 409 18.16 21.69 7.01
N PRO A 410 19.37 21.08 6.89
CA PRO A 410 20.53 21.48 7.68
C PRO A 410 20.85 22.96 7.44
N THR A 411 21.13 23.70 8.51
CA THR A 411 21.62 25.07 8.37
C THR A 411 23.03 25.00 7.77
N MET A 412 23.21 25.50 6.55
CA MET A 412 24.55 25.62 5.97
C MET A 412 25.38 26.57 6.83
N VAL A 413 26.33 26.04 7.60
CA VAL A 413 27.35 26.85 8.26
C VAL A 413 28.22 27.42 7.13
N GLN A 414 28.04 28.71 6.83
CA GLN A 414 28.96 29.44 5.98
C GLN A 414 30.30 29.52 6.74
N HIS A 415 31.28 28.71 6.32
CA HIS A 415 32.66 28.80 6.79
C HIS A 415 33.45 29.84 6.00
#